data_AF-A0A1V1I3N0-F1
#
_entry.id   AF-A0A1V1I3N0-F1
#
_cell.length_a   1.000
_cell.length_b   1.000
_cell.length_c   1.000
_cell.angle_alpha   90.00
_cell.angle_beta   90.00
_cell.angle_gamma   90.00
#
_symmetry.space_group_name_H-M   'P 1'
#
loop_
_entity.id
_entity.type
_entity.pdbx_description
1 polymer ?
#
loop_
_entity_poly.entity_id
_entity_poly.type
_entity_poly.pdbx_seq_one_letter_code
_entity_poly.pdbx_strand_id
1 'polypeptide(L)'
;MKDPTKLKFKEKDYIAKCINRSQIKNNRLFKENNFELMIGKGHLVWNYIYSNLKHTFRNNNKFTVNYIQNYSWKQIYLYNKFEKELYIIMKENTFIDIIKGKKKQHLIAALANINDGDIENIPKRYKDELLKLDEVPKRSIIITFNYDENLKKGKYKAIRITPNLVEIESDEWNGK
;
A
#
# COMPACT_ATOMS: atom_id res chain seq x y z
N MET A 1 -22.72 19.61 -10.62
CA MET A 1 -21.68 18.54 -10.69
C MET A 1 -20.81 18.63 -9.44
N LYS A 2 -20.53 17.52 -8.74
CA LYS A 2 -19.65 17.53 -7.57
C LYS A 2 -18.19 17.54 -8.03
N ASP A 3 -17.44 18.53 -7.55
CA ASP A 3 -16.03 18.78 -7.83
C ASP A 3 -15.15 17.52 -7.55
N PRO A 4 -14.43 16.99 -8.56
CA PRO A 4 -13.62 15.78 -8.43
C PRO A 4 -12.40 15.95 -7.52
N THR A 5 -12.03 17.16 -7.11
CA THR A 5 -10.91 17.44 -6.18
C THR A 5 -11.21 17.09 -4.72
N LYS A 6 -12.48 16.81 -4.37
CA LYS A 6 -12.89 16.41 -2.99
C LYS A 6 -12.79 14.91 -2.71
N LEU A 7 -12.07 14.13 -3.53
CA LEU A 7 -12.03 12.66 -3.42
C LEU A 7 -11.11 12.08 -2.34
N LYS A 8 -10.26 12.89 -1.69
CA LYS A 8 -9.24 12.44 -0.72
C LYS A 8 -9.72 11.51 0.40
N PHE A 9 -10.99 11.60 0.79
CA PHE A 9 -11.56 10.74 1.83
C PHE A 9 -12.01 9.38 1.31
N LYS A 10 -12.30 9.23 0.01
CA LYS A 10 -12.81 7.96 -0.53
C LYS A 10 -11.71 6.95 -0.85
N GLU A 11 -10.52 7.39 -1.28
CA GLU A 11 -9.45 6.45 -1.65
C GLU A 11 -9.00 5.60 -0.45
N LYS A 12 -8.74 6.24 0.69
CA LYS A 12 -8.37 5.56 1.94
C LYS A 12 -9.44 4.55 2.37
N ASP A 13 -10.72 4.93 2.27
CA ASP A 13 -11.84 4.04 2.56
C ASP A 13 -11.92 2.84 1.60
N TYR A 14 -11.72 3.05 0.29
CA TYR A 14 -11.70 1.95 -0.68
C TYR A 14 -10.53 1.01 -0.46
N ILE A 15 -9.36 1.54 -0.11
CA ILE A 15 -8.18 0.75 0.24
C ILE A 15 -8.47 -0.11 1.48
N ALA A 16 -9.00 0.49 2.54
CA ALA A 16 -9.39 -0.22 3.76
C ALA A 16 -10.42 -1.33 3.47
N LYS A 17 -11.44 -1.04 2.67
CA LYS A 17 -12.43 -2.05 2.23
C LYS A 17 -11.79 -3.20 1.47
N CYS A 18 -10.86 -2.92 0.57
CA CYS A 18 -10.12 -3.95 -0.17
C CYS A 18 -9.30 -4.84 0.78
N ILE A 19 -8.64 -4.24 1.77
CA ILE A 19 -7.86 -4.97 2.78
C ILE A 19 -8.78 -5.86 3.62
N ASN A 20 -9.86 -5.30 4.19
CA ASN A 20 -10.83 -6.05 4.99
C ASN A 20 -11.40 -7.25 4.23
N ARG A 21 -11.86 -7.06 2.98
CA ARG A 21 -12.39 -8.16 2.15
C ARG A 21 -11.36 -9.25 1.90
N SER A 22 -10.11 -8.87 1.68
CA SER A 22 -9.00 -9.81 1.42
C SER A 22 -8.69 -10.66 2.65
N GLN A 23 -8.70 -10.05 3.84
CA GLN A 23 -8.50 -10.75 5.12
C GLN A 23 -9.63 -11.75 5.39
N ILE A 24 -10.89 -11.31 5.23
CA ILE A 24 -12.07 -12.18 5.43
C ILE A 24 -12.03 -13.37 4.47
N LYS A 25 -11.76 -13.12 3.18
CA LYS A 25 -11.68 -14.18 2.16
C LYS A 25 -10.56 -15.17 2.48
N ASN A 26 -9.38 -14.68 2.85
CA ASN A 26 -8.26 -15.54 3.20
C ASN A 26 -8.55 -16.37 4.45
N ASN A 27 -9.09 -15.78 5.51
CA ASN A 27 -9.43 -16.50 6.73
C ASN A 27 -10.50 -17.57 6.49
N ARG A 28 -11.50 -17.27 5.65
CA ARG A 28 -12.52 -18.24 5.23
C ARG A 28 -11.88 -19.44 4.51
N LEU A 29 -11.01 -19.18 3.52
CA LEU A 29 -10.31 -20.23 2.77
C LEU A 29 -9.51 -21.15 3.70
N PHE A 30 -8.75 -20.58 4.64
CA PHE A 30 -7.94 -21.36 5.58
C PHE A 30 -8.79 -22.22 6.52
N LYS A 31 -9.92 -21.67 6.99
CA LYS A 31 -10.85 -22.41 7.84
C LYS A 31 -11.57 -23.53 7.10
N GLU A 32 -12.05 -23.29 5.88
CA GLU A 32 -12.80 -24.28 5.10
C GLU A 32 -11.94 -25.47 4.64
N ASN A 33 -10.62 -25.27 4.50
CA ASN A 33 -9.70 -26.30 4.01
C ASN A 33 -8.83 -26.94 5.10
N ASN A 34 -9.10 -26.65 6.39
CA ASN A 34 -8.33 -27.17 7.53
C ASN A 34 -6.81 -27.03 7.37
N PHE A 35 -6.34 -25.90 6.82
CA PHE A 35 -4.90 -25.66 6.71
C PHE A 35 -4.29 -25.41 8.09
N GLU A 36 -3.58 -26.40 8.63
CA GLU A 36 -2.91 -26.33 9.94
C GLU A 36 -1.62 -25.47 9.90
N LEU A 37 -0.94 -25.43 8.74
CA LEU A 37 0.30 -24.68 8.58
C LEU A 37 0.01 -23.26 8.06
N MET A 38 0.49 -22.25 8.81
CA MET A 38 0.41 -20.83 8.43
C MET A 38 1.33 -20.45 7.24
N ILE A 39 2.12 -21.40 6.73
CA ILE A 39 3.07 -21.21 5.63
C ILE A 39 2.28 -20.81 4.37
N GLY A 40 2.44 -19.55 3.94
CA GLY A 40 1.74 -19.02 2.76
C GLY A 40 0.51 -18.15 3.05
N LYS A 41 -0.06 -18.18 4.26
CA LYS A 41 -1.23 -17.34 4.65
C LYS A 41 -0.96 -15.86 4.40
N GLY A 42 0.23 -15.40 4.79
CA GLY A 42 0.67 -14.04 4.54
C GLY A 42 0.81 -13.71 3.05
N HIS A 43 1.23 -14.65 2.20
CA HIS A 43 1.38 -14.40 0.77
C HIS A 43 0.05 -14.32 0.04
N LEU A 44 -0.89 -15.20 0.35
CA LEU A 44 -2.23 -15.20 -0.21
C LEU A 44 -3.00 -13.91 0.12
N VAL A 45 -2.90 -13.41 1.36
CA VAL A 45 -3.49 -12.12 1.75
C VAL A 45 -3.03 -10.99 0.83
N TRP A 46 -1.72 -10.86 0.60
CA TRP A 46 -1.19 -9.78 -0.23
C TRP A 46 -1.64 -9.87 -1.69
N ASN A 47 -1.72 -11.09 -2.23
CA ASN A 47 -2.24 -11.31 -3.59
C ASN A 47 -3.72 -10.92 -3.69
N TYR A 48 -4.53 -11.23 -2.66
CA TYR A 48 -5.93 -10.80 -2.63
C TYR A 48 -6.08 -9.28 -2.49
N ILE A 49 -5.27 -8.63 -1.65
CA ILE A 49 -5.29 -7.16 -1.51
C ILE A 49 -4.97 -6.51 -2.86
N TYR A 50 -3.88 -6.94 -3.51
CA TYR A 50 -3.50 -6.40 -4.81
C TYR A 50 -4.57 -6.65 -5.88
N SER A 51 -5.11 -7.86 -5.96
CA SER A 51 -6.17 -8.20 -6.93
C SER A 51 -7.43 -7.38 -6.72
N ASN A 52 -7.85 -7.17 -5.46
CA ASN A 52 -9.01 -6.36 -5.12
C ASN A 52 -8.81 -4.88 -5.45
N LEU A 53 -7.63 -4.32 -5.17
CA LEU A 53 -7.29 -2.95 -5.56
C LEU A 53 -7.29 -2.81 -7.09
N LYS A 54 -6.60 -3.71 -7.80
CA LYS A 54 -6.54 -3.70 -9.26
C LYS A 54 -7.94 -3.80 -9.88
N HIS A 55 -8.82 -4.64 -9.33
CA HIS A 55 -10.20 -4.74 -9.78
C HIS A 55 -11.01 -3.47 -9.49
N THR A 56 -10.93 -2.95 -8.26
CA THR A 56 -11.67 -1.75 -7.82
C THR A 56 -11.32 -0.52 -8.65
N PHE A 57 -10.05 -0.38 -9.04
CA PHE A 57 -9.56 0.77 -9.79
C PHE A 57 -9.39 0.49 -11.30
N ARG A 58 -9.74 -0.72 -11.80
CA ARG A 58 -9.47 -1.16 -13.18
C ARG A 58 -10.00 -0.22 -14.26
N ASN A 59 -11.22 0.26 -14.09
CA ASN A 59 -11.91 1.11 -15.06
C ASN A 59 -11.71 2.61 -14.78
N ASN A 60 -10.83 2.95 -13.84
CA ASN A 60 -10.55 4.31 -13.46
C ASN A 60 -9.18 4.71 -13.99
N ASN A 61 -9.17 5.38 -15.15
CA ASN A 61 -7.96 5.89 -15.79
C ASN A 61 -7.13 6.83 -14.89
N LYS A 62 -7.71 7.32 -13.78
CA LYS A 62 -7.01 8.12 -12.78
C LYS A 62 -6.01 7.32 -11.95
N PHE A 63 -6.11 5.99 -11.92
CA PHE A 63 -5.31 5.18 -11.01
C PHE A 63 -4.41 4.17 -11.72
N THR A 64 -3.17 4.07 -11.26
CA THR A 64 -2.25 2.96 -11.56
C THR A 64 -2.02 2.16 -10.28
N VAL A 65 -2.19 0.84 -10.34
CA VAL A 65 -1.96 -0.07 -9.20
C VAL A 65 -0.78 -0.97 -9.52
N ASN A 66 0.30 -0.87 -8.75
CA ASN A 66 1.50 -1.68 -8.88
C ASN A 66 1.78 -2.44 -7.57
N TYR A 67 2.16 -3.71 -7.68
CA TYR A 67 2.55 -4.51 -6.52
C TYR A 67 4.07 -4.65 -6.49
N ILE A 68 4.68 -4.29 -5.37
CA ILE A 68 6.13 -4.42 -5.20
C ILE A 68 6.43 -5.32 -4.00
N GLN A 69 7.11 -6.42 -4.27
CA GLN A 69 7.66 -7.30 -3.24
C GLN A 69 9.17 -7.06 -3.15
N ASN A 70 9.64 -6.56 -2.00
CA ASN A 70 11.06 -6.33 -1.75
C ASN A 70 11.57 -7.33 -0.71
N TYR A 71 12.32 -8.35 -1.15
CA TYR A 71 12.99 -9.36 -0.32
C TYR A 71 12.24 -9.69 0.98
N SER A 72 12.51 -8.92 2.06
CA SER A 72 11.98 -9.11 3.41
C SER A 72 10.62 -8.46 3.75
N TRP A 73 10.03 -7.60 2.91
CA TRP A 73 8.68 -7.06 3.14
C TRP A 73 7.90 -6.79 1.84
N LYS A 74 6.59 -6.60 2.01
CA LYS A 74 5.62 -6.44 0.92
C LYS A 74 4.94 -5.09 1.03
N GLN A 75 4.73 -4.45 -0.11
CA GLN A 75 4.02 -3.19 -0.22
C GLN A 75 3.25 -3.11 -1.54
N ILE A 76 2.16 -2.35 -1.54
CA ILE A 76 1.40 -2.03 -2.76
C ILE A 76 1.48 -0.53 -2.99
N TYR A 77 1.74 -0.15 -4.24
CA TYR A 77 1.67 1.23 -4.69
C TYR A 77 0.37 1.45 -5.44
N LEU A 78 -0.38 2.46 -5.03
CA LEU A 78 -1.55 2.96 -5.74
C LEU A 78 -1.29 4.43 -6.05
N TYR A 79 -1.17 4.76 -7.33
CA TYR A 79 -0.91 6.11 -7.78
C TYR A 79 -2.16 6.74 -8.36
N ASN A 80 -2.58 7.89 -7.82
CA ASN A 80 -3.59 8.75 -8.41
C ASN A 80 -2.89 9.78 -9.33
N LYS A 81 -3.02 9.60 -10.65
CA LYS A 81 -2.42 10.45 -11.68
C LYS A 81 -2.94 11.89 -11.66
N PHE A 82 -4.20 12.08 -11.28
CA PHE A 82 -4.85 13.38 -11.35
C PHE A 82 -4.38 14.30 -10.21
N GLU A 83 -4.39 13.78 -8.99
CA GLU A 83 -3.90 14.50 -7.80
C GLU A 83 -2.37 14.41 -7.63
N LYS A 84 -1.73 13.56 -8.43
CA LYS A 84 -0.31 13.17 -8.31
C LYS A 84 0.00 12.68 -6.89
N GLU A 85 -0.85 11.81 -6.37
CA GLU A 85 -0.75 11.29 -5.00
C GLU A 85 -0.43 9.79 -5.03
N LEU A 86 0.66 9.40 -4.38
CA LEU A 86 1.08 8.02 -4.25
C LEU A 86 0.70 7.47 -2.87
N TYR A 87 -0.11 6.43 -2.85
CA TYR A 87 -0.39 5.64 -1.65
C TYR A 87 0.54 4.44 -1.57
N ILE A 88 1.20 4.27 -0.43
CA ILE A 88 2.10 3.17 -0.12
C ILE A 88 1.47 2.33 0.98
N ILE A 89 1.00 1.14 0.63
CA ILE A 89 0.21 0.29 1.53
C ILE A 89 1.12 -0.79 2.13
N MET A 90 1.24 -0.86 3.45
CA MET A 90 2.04 -1.87 4.18
C MET A 90 1.40 -2.27 5.51
N LYS A 91 1.88 -3.34 6.15
CA LYS A 91 1.47 -3.66 7.54
C LYS A 91 2.11 -2.68 8.53
N GLU A 92 1.43 -2.40 9.64
CA GLU A 92 1.93 -1.53 10.72
C GLU A 92 3.30 -1.99 11.24
N ASN A 93 3.45 -3.26 11.61
CA ASN A 93 4.73 -3.78 12.10
C ASN A 93 5.86 -3.63 11.07
N THR A 94 5.54 -3.85 9.79
CA THR A 94 6.50 -3.64 8.70
C THR A 94 6.97 -2.19 8.63
N PHE A 95 6.05 -1.23 8.76
CA PHE A 95 6.38 0.18 8.78
C PHE A 95 7.29 0.53 9.97
N ILE A 96 6.92 0.06 11.17
CA ILE A 96 7.72 0.26 12.40
C ILE A 96 9.13 -0.29 12.22
N ASP A 97 9.27 -1.49 11.67
CA ASP A 97 10.57 -2.14 11.42
C ASP A 97 11.42 -1.37 10.41
N ILE A 98 10.80 -0.81 9.36
CA ILE A 98 11.50 0.00 8.35
C ILE A 98 12.03 1.30 8.96
N ILE A 99 11.19 2.00 9.73
CA ILE A 99 11.55 3.31 10.31
C ILE A 99 12.61 3.16 11.40
N LYS A 100 12.53 2.10 12.22
CA LYS A 100 13.51 1.84 13.30
C LYS A 100 14.78 1.12 12.81
N GLY A 101 14.73 0.46 11.66
CA GLY A 101 15.83 -0.36 11.15
C GLY A 101 16.71 0.34 10.12
N LYS A 102 17.81 -0.31 9.75
CA LYS A 102 18.70 0.12 8.63
C LYS A 102 18.01 0.13 7.25
N LYS A 103 16.77 -0.36 7.19
CA LYS A 103 15.95 -0.54 5.98
C LYS A 103 15.28 0.75 5.50
N LYS A 104 15.27 1.81 6.32
CA LYS A 104 14.72 3.14 6.01
C LYS A 104 15.25 3.68 4.67
N GLN A 105 16.53 3.51 4.40
CA GLN A 105 17.19 3.99 3.18
C GLN A 105 16.61 3.35 1.91
N HIS A 106 16.19 2.09 1.94
CA HIS A 106 15.57 1.44 0.79
C HIS A 106 14.20 2.04 0.44
N LEU A 107 13.43 2.44 1.45
CA LEU A 107 12.14 3.11 1.23
C LEU A 107 12.36 4.55 0.76
N ILE A 108 13.34 5.28 1.32
CA ILE A 108 13.74 6.60 0.82
C ILE A 108 14.19 6.50 -0.64
N ALA A 109 15.04 5.53 -0.99
CA ALA A 109 15.49 5.35 -2.36
C ALA A 109 14.34 5.03 -3.32
N ALA A 110 13.38 4.20 -2.89
CA ALA A 110 12.17 3.93 -3.68
C ALA A 110 11.34 5.20 -3.90
N LEU A 111 11.16 6.02 -2.86
CA LEU A 111 10.45 7.32 -2.93
C LEU A 111 11.20 8.38 -3.75
N ALA A 112 12.52 8.46 -3.61
CA ALA A 112 13.37 9.37 -4.38
C ALA A 112 13.31 9.04 -5.87
N ASN A 113 13.29 7.76 -6.23
CA ASN A 113 13.15 7.35 -7.63
C ASN A 113 11.79 7.60 -8.24
N ILE A 114 10.76 7.56 -7.41
CA ILE A 114 9.42 8.01 -7.78
C ILE A 114 9.42 9.53 -8.08
N ASN A 115 10.33 10.31 -7.49
CA ASN A 115 10.37 11.77 -7.60
C ASN A 115 11.39 12.33 -8.60
N ASP A 116 12.58 11.76 -8.70
CA ASP A 116 13.73 12.40 -9.35
C ASP A 116 14.22 11.65 -10.60
N GLY A 117 13.71 10.44 -10.88
CA GLY A 117 14.15 9.65 -12.03
C GLY A 117 15.62 9.22 -12.00
N ASP A 118 16.29 9.34 -10.84
CA ASP A 118 17.72 9.11 -10.70
C ASP A 118 18.06 7.75 -10.05
N ILE A 119 18.52 6.82 -10.90
CA ILE A 119 18.32 5.37 -10.77
C ILE A 119 19.58 4.61 -10.31
N GLU A 120 20.72 5.29 -10.11
CA GLU A 120 22.02 4.60 -10.04
C GLU A 120 22.22 3.70 -8.81
N ASN A 121 21.43 3.87 -7.74
CA ASN A 121 21.61 3.12 -6.47
C ASN A 121 20.44 2.21 -6.06
N ILE A 122 19.51 1.87 -6.97
CA ILE A 122 18.39 0.98 -6.62
C ILE A 122 18.65 -0.47 -7.02
N PRO A 123 18.24 -1.44 -6.18
CA PRO A 123 18.07 -2.82 -6.64
C PRO A 123 17.16 -2.89 -7.89
N LYS A 124 17.64 -3.52 -8.95
CA LYS A 124 17.00 -3.64 -10.29
C LYS A 124 15.48 -3.96 -10.27
N ARG A 125 15.00 -4.74 -9.30
CA ARG A 125 13.58 -5.11 -9.17
C ARG A 125 12.62 -3.95 -8.92
N TYR A 126 13.11 -2.88 -8.29
CA TYR A 126 12.32 -1.66 -8.11
C TYR A 126 12.24 -0.85 -9.38
N LYS A 127 13.34 -0.80 -10.14
CA LYS A 127 13.46 -0.07 -11.40
C LYS A 127 12.35 -0.49 -12.37
N ASP A 128 12.18 -1.79 -12.59
CA ASP A 128 11.22 -2.29 -13.60
C ASP A 128 9.74 -2.03 -13.24
N GLU A 129 9.38 -1.99 -11.95
CA GLU A 129 8.00 -1.73 -11.51
C GLU A 129 7.71 -0.24 -11.27
N LEU A 130 8.72 0.55 -10.90
CA LEU A 130 8.61 1.99 -10.70
C LEU A 130 8.64 2.77 -12.02
N LEU A 131 9.41 2.32 -13.02
CA LEU A 131 9.45 2.90 -14.37
C LEU A 131 8.10 2.82 -15.10
N LYS A 132 7.11 2.09 -14.57
CA LYS A 132 5.73 2.03 -15.09
C LYS A 132 4.85 3.18 -14.58
N LEU A 133 5.36 4.05 -13.73
CA LEU A 133 4.63 5.25 -13.31
C LEU A 133 4.79 6.32 -14.41
N ASP A 134 3.68 6.70 -15.02
CA ASP A 134 3.67 7.66 -16.15
C ASP A 134 4.16 9.06 -15.76
N GLU A 135 4.07 9.43 -14.47
CA GLU A 135 4.46 10.74 -13.96
C GLU A 135 4.95 10.69 -12.50
N VAL A 136 5.76 11.68 -12.14
CA VAL A 136 6.24 11.91 -10.77
C VAL A 136 5.09 12.34 -9.82
N PRO A 137 4.87 11.63 -8.70
CA PRO A 137 3.97 12.07 -7.64
C PRO A 137 4.42 13.36 -6.98
N LYS A 138 3.47 14.23 -6.65
CA LYS A 138 3.69 15.43 -5.83
C LYS A 138 3.64 15.15 -4.33
N ARG A 139 2.98 14.06 -3.93
CA ARG A 139 2.73 13.72 -2.51
C ARG A 139 2.76 12.21 -2.33
N SER A 140 3.25 11.78 -1.17
CA SER A 140 3.25 10.38 -0.75
C SER A 140 2.52 10.22 0.58
N ILE A 141 1.67 9.20 0.65
CA ILE A 141 0.91 8.81 1.84
C ILE A 141 1.20 7.34 2.12
N ILE A 142 1.76 7.04 3.28
CA ILE A 142 1.88 5.66 3.76
C ILE A 142 0.57 5.28 4.42
N ILE A 143 -0.07 4.22 3.94
CA ILE A 143 -1.21 3.59 4.59
C ILE A 143 -0.71 2.33 5.28
N THR A 144 -0.73 2.34 6.60
CA THR A 144 -0.47 1.17 7.41
C THR A 144 -1.77 0.54 7.90
N PHE A 145 -1.73 -0.76 8.14
CA PHE A 145 -2.86 -1.47 8.71
C PHE A 145 -2.44 -2.57 9.68
N ASN A 146 -3.33 -2.82 10.64
CA ASN A 146 -3.36 -4.02 11.45
C ASN A 146 -4.77 -4.61 11.43
N TYR A 147 -4.89 -5.94 11.38
CA TYR A 147 -6.17 -6.62 11.32
C TYR A 147 -6.30 -7.56 12.52
N ASP A 148 -7.34 -7.31 13.33
CA ASP A 148 -7.72 -8.19 14.42
C ASP A 148 -8.60 -9.31 13.87
N GLU A 149 -8.07 -10.54 13.83
CA GLU A 149 -8.79 -11.70 13.31
C GLU A 149 -9.99 -12.08 14.20
N ASN A 150 -9.92 -11.84 15.51
CA ASN A 150 -10.98 -12.18 16.46
C ASN A 150 -12.17 -11.22 16.32
N LEU A 151 -11.86 -9.92 16.25
CA LEU A 151 -12.87 -8.87 16.11
C LEU A 151 -13.29 -8.64 14.65
N LYS A 152 -12.62 -9.29 13.69
CA LYS A 152 -12.77 -9.08 12.24
C LYS A 152 -12.68 -7.61 11.84
N LYS A 153 -11.85 -6.83 12.54
CA LYS A 153 -11.74 -5.37 12.40
C LYS A 153 -10.33 -4.97 12.00
N GLY A 154 -10.25 -4.11 10.99
CA GLY A 154 -9.01 -3.45 10.59
C GLY A 154 -8.86 -2.09 11.25
N LYS A 155 -7.68 -1.82 11.81
CA LYS A 155 -7.21 -0.51 12.21
C LYS A 155 -6.23 0.00 11.16
N TYR A 156 -6.39 1.26 10.77
CA TYR A 156 -5.65 1.87 9.68
C TYR A 156 -5.07 3.20 10.13
N LYS A 157 -3.89 3.52 9.62
CA LYS A 157 -3.26 4.81 9.78
C LYS A 157 -2.75 5.27 8.42
N ALA A 158 -2.98 6.53 8.10
CA ALA A 158 -2.43 7.17 6.92
C ALA A 158 -1.49 8.28 7.38
N ILE A 159 -0.32 8.31 6.79
CA ILE A 159 0.78 9.17 7.19
C ILE A 159 1.27 9.88 5.94
N ARG A 160 1.04 11.19 5.87
CA ARG A 160 1.66 12.00 4.82
C ARG A 160 3.12 12.23 5.18
N ILE A 161 3.96 12.01 4.19
CA ILE A 161 5.41 12.06 4.36
C ILE A 161 6.07 12.92 3.29
N THR A 162 7.21 13.48 3.66
CA THR A 162 8.21 13.99 2.71
C THR A 162 8.92 12.81 2.00
N PRO A 163 9.66 13.06 0.90
CA PRO A 163 10.49 12.02 0.27
C PRO A 163 11.52 11.39 1.22
N ASN A 164 11.97 12.13 2.24
CA ASN A 164 12.91 11.68 3.27
C ASN A 164 12.23 10.97 4.45
N LEU A 165 10.96 10.57 4.31
CA LEU A 165 10.15 9.90 5.34
C LEU A 165 9.92 10.74 6.62
N VAL A 166 10.05 12.06 6.54
CA VAL A 166 9.60 12.95 7.62
C VAL A 166 8.07 13.02 7.59
N GLU A 167 7.43 12.71 8.71
CA GLU A 167 5.98 12.82 8.90
C GLU A 167 5.55 14.29 8.87
N ILE A 168 4.49 14.56 8.10
CA ILE A 168 3.88 15.90 7.98
C ILE A 168 2.53 15.92 8.70
N GLU A 169 1.69 14.92 8.43
CA GLU A 169 0.36 14.78 9.02
C GLU A 169 -0.01 13.29 9.11
N SER A 170 -0.82 12.91 10.10
CA SER A 170 -1.36 11.56 10.19
C SER A 170 -2.81 11.52 10.64
N ASP A 171 -3.53 10.51 10.16
CA ASP A 171 -4.91 10.19 10.52
C ASP A 171 -5.09 8.70 10.78
N GLU A 172 -5.85 8.38 11.82
CA GLU A 172 -6.19 7.00 12.19
C GLU A 172 -7.68 6.75 12.03
N TRP A 173 -8.05 5.58 11.53
CA TRP A 173 -9.44 5.19 11.39
C TRP A 173 -9.66 3.68 11.49
N ASN A 174 -10.91 3.31 11.75
CA ASN A 174 -11.37 1.93 11.67
C ASN A 174 -11.99 1.69 10.30
N GLY A 175 -11.56 0.64 9.60
CA GLY A 175 -12.16 0.28 8.31
C GLY A 175 -13.57 -0.26 8.54
N LYS A 176 -14.58 0.49 8.10
CA LYS A 176 -15.98 0.05 8.06
C LYS A 176 -16.22 -1.03 7.00
#